data_AF-A0A2E7MC77-F1
#
_entry.id   AF-A0A2E7MC77-F1
#
_cell.length_a   1.000
_cell.length_b   1.000
_cell.length_c   1.000
_cell.angle_alpha   90.00
_cell.angle_beta   90.00
_cell.angle_gamma   90.00
#
_symmetry.space_group_name_H-M   'P 1'
#
loop_
_entity.id
_entity.type
_entity.pdbx_description
1 polymer ?
#
loop_
_entity_poly.entity_id
_entity_poly.type
_entity_poly.pdbx_seq_one_letter_code
_entity_poly.pdbx_strand_id
1 'polypeptide(L)'
;MSSSALASTYTINLYDSWGDGWNGNSLSVVDGDGNELGPFTILTGSSRSVSVTADCITVSYNPDGSFQYETSYEVSDSSGVVLYSGDYLSTPWTDCVTGDDDDDDTGETTYTINLYDSWGDGWNGNSLSVVDGDGNELG
;
A
#
# COMPACT_ATOMS: atom_id res chain seq x y z
N MET A 1 -16.53 6.63 -13.36
CA MET A 1 -15.62 7.72 -13.73
C MET A 1 -14.25 7.11 -13.58
N SER A 2 -13.50 6.89 -14.66
CA SER A 2 -12.11 6.43 -14.54
C SER A 2 -11.33 7.62 -14.02
N SER A 3 -11.02 7.61 -12.72
CA SER A 3 -10.15 8.59 -12.11
C SER A 3 -8.79 8.39 -12.75
N SER A 4 -8.38 9.32 -13.62
CA SER A 4 -7.07 9.27 -14.24
C SER A 4 -6.06 9.70 -13.18
N ALA A 5 -5.77 8.82 -12.23
CA ALA A 5 -4.54 8.91 -11.46
C ALA A 5 -3.37 8.86 -12.45
N LEU A 6 -2.26 9.50 -12.11
CA LEU A 6 -1.07 9.42 -12.95
C LEU A 6 -0.49 8.02 -12.83
N ALA A 7 -0.54 7.26 -13.93
CA ALA A 7 0.06 5.94 -13.97
C ALA A 7 1.52 5.98 -13.52
N SER A 8 1.82 5.20 -12.48
CA SER A 8 3.13 5.07 -11.88
C SER A 8 3.82 3.81 -12.39
N THR A 9 5.14 3.87 -12.54
CA THR A 9 5.92 2.69 -12.88
C THR A 9 6.39 2.01 -11.60
N TYR A 10 6.05 0.73 -11.47
CA TYR A 10 6.53 -0.14 -10.41
C TYR A 10 7.56 -1.10 -10.99
N THR A 11 8.69 -1.25 -10.30
CA THR A 11 9.67 -2.30 -10.60
C THR A 11 9.53 -3.41 -9.58
N ILE A 12 9.38 -4.63 -10.07
CA ILE A 12 9.25 -5.84 -9.27
C ILE A 12 10.50 -6.68 -9.52
N ASN A 13 11.29 -6.87 -8.47
CA ASN A 13 12.44 -7.75 -8.48
C ASN A 13 12.04 -9.08 -7.83
N LEU A 14 12.35 -10.17 -8.52
CA LEU A 14 12.14 -11.54 -8.08
C LEU A 14 13.52 -12.14 -7.78
N TYR A 15 13.61 -12.93 -6.71
CA TYR A 15 14.84 -13.57 -6.26
C TYR A 15 14.61 -15.07 -6.03
N ASP A 16 15.65 -15.84 -6.33
CA ASP A 16 15.70 -17.30 -6.19
C ASP A 16 17.10 -17.69 -5.69
N SER A 17 17.15 -18.29 -4.51
CA SER A 17 18.41 -18.58 -3.83
C SER A 17 19.22 -19.72 -4.45
N TRP A 18 18.58 -20.68 -5.14
CA TRP A 18 19.28 -21.79 -5.82
C TRP A 18 19.41 -21.58 -7.32
N GLY A 19 18.58 -20.71 -7.91
CA GLY A 19 18.71 -20.27 -9.28
C GLY A 19 18.26 -21.29 -10.33
N ASP A 20 17.48 -22.28 -9.92
CA ASP A 20 16.81 -23.26 -10.77
C ASP A 20 15.42 -22.81 -11.24
N GLY A 21 15.01 -21.60 -10.82
CA GLY A 21 13.70 -21.03 -11.07
C GLY A 21 12.76 -21.20 -9.88
N TRP A 22 11.62 -20.52 -9.92
CA TRP A 22 10.63 -20.56 -8.85
C TRP A 22 9.81 -21.87 -8.80
N ASN A 23 10.16 -22.88 -9.60
CA ASN A 23 9.60 -24.23 -9.50
C ASN A 23 8.06 -24.30 -9.49
N GLY A 24 7.42 -23.46 -10.30
CA GLY A 24 5.97 -23.37 -10.43
C GLY A 24 5.31 -22.29 -9.54
N ASN A 25 6.05 -21.66 -8.63
CA ASN A 25 5.56 -20.50 -7.90
C ASN A 25 5.56 -19.25 -8.79
N SER A 26 4.69 -18.28 -8.45
CA SER A 26 4.60 -17.02 -9.18
C SER A 26 4.10 -15.87 -8.30
N LEU A 27 4.17 -14.65 -8.82
CA LEU A 27 3.46 -13.48 -8.29
C LEU A 27 2.31 -13.14 -9.22
N SER A 28 1.11 -13.02 -8.69
CA SER A 28 0.02 -12.29 -9.35
C SER A 28 0.18 -10.80 -9.09
N VAL A 29 -0.02 -9.99 -10.14
CA VAL A 29 -0.04 -8.54 -10.05
C VAL A 29 -1.24 -8.04 -10.81
N VAL A 30 -2.08 -7.25 -10.15
CA VAL A 30 -3.28 -6.65 -10.73
C VAL A 30 -3.26 -5.15 -10.53
N ASP A 31 -3.81 -4.39 -11.49
CA ASP A 31 -4.01 -2.95 -11.32
C ASP A 31 -5.27 -2.63 -10.49
N GLY A 32 -5.49 -1.34 -10.22
CA GLY A 32 -6.66 -0.85 -9.48
C GLY A 32 -8.01 -1.12 -10.15
N ASP A 33 -8.03 -1.34 -11.47
CA ASP A 33 -9.22 -1.73 -12.23
C ASP A 33 -9.45 -3.25 -12.23
N GLY A 34 -8.52 -4.02 -11.64
CA GLY A 34 -8.55 -5.47 -11.57
C GLY A 34 -8.02 -6.18 -12.81
N ASN A 35 -7.33 -5.47 -13.72
CA ASN A 35 -6.67 -6.11 -14.86
C ASN A 35 -5.39 -6.82 -14.41
N GLU A 36 -5.15 -8.01 -14.94
CA GLU A 36 -3.93 -8.77 -14.66
C GLU A 36 -2.73 -8.18 -15.43
N LEU A 37 -1.69 -7.80 -14.68
CA LEU A 37 -0.38 -7.38 -15.20
C LEU A 37 0.65 -8.52 -15.09
N GLY A 38 0.41 -9.48 -14.18
CA GLY A 38 1.13 -10.73 -14.02
C GLY A 38 0.36 -11.93 -14.60
N PRO A 39 0.86 -13.18 -14.46
CA PRO A 39 1.80 -13.58 -13.42
C PRO A 39 3.29 -13.40 -13.77
N PHE A 40 4.11 -13.22 -12.75
CA PHE A 40 5.56 -13.18 -12.85
C PHE A 40 6.22 -14.35 -12.12
N THR A 41 7.28 -14.89 -12.70
CA THR A 41 8.04 -16.01 -12.14
C THR A 41 9.48 -15.95 -12.66
N ILE A 42 10.37 -16.75 -12.08
CA ILE A 42 11.71 -17.01 -12.60
C ILE A 42 11.70 -18.41 -13.21
N LEU A 43 11.98 -18.52 -14.51
CA LEU A 43 12.07 -19.83 -15.18
C LEU A 43 13.42 -20.50 -14.93
N THR A 44 14.49 -19.72 -14.88
CA THR A 44 15.87 -20.12 -14.58
C THR A 44 16.66 -18.91 -14.07
N GLY A 45 17.74 -19.16 -13.33
CA GLY A 45 18.62 -18.12 -12.77
C GLY A 45 18.13 -17.60 -11.42
N SER A 46 18.97 -16.84 -10.73
CA SER A 46 18.73 -16.44 -9.33
C SER A 46 17.95 -15.13 -9.15
N SER A 47 17.65 -14.41 -10.24
CA SER A 47 16.95 -13.13 -10.16
C SER A 47 16.31 -12.73 -11.48
N ARG A 48 15.19 -12.00 -11.40
CA ARG A 48 14.53 -11.37 -12.55
C ARG A 48 13.97 -10.02 -12.14
N SER A 49 14.05 -9.02 -13.00
CA SER A 49 13.40 -7.72 -12.79
C SER A 49 12.37 -7.48 -13.89
N VAL A 50 11.18 -7.00 -13.51
CA VAL A 50 10.11 -6.62 -14.43
C VAL A 50 9.55 -5.26 -14.02
N SER A 51 9.11 -4.46 -14.98
CA SER A 51 8.42 -3.20 -14.70
C SER A 51 6.99 -3.25 -15.23
N VAL A 52 6.06 -2.72 -14.44
CA VAL A 52 4.66 -2.53 -14.82
C VAL A 52 4.30 -1.07 -14.64
N THR A 53 3.36 -0.57 -15.43
CA THR A 53 2.84 0.79 -15.31
C THR A 53 1.35 0.71 -15.03
N ALA A 54 0.93 1.27 -13.91
CA ALA A 54 -0.46 1.29 -13.46
C ALA A 54 -0.66 2.43 -12.48
N ASP A 55 -1.90 2.84 -12.29
CA ASP A 55 -2.25 3.86 -11.30
C ASP A 55 -1.97 3.36 -9.88
N CYS A 56 -2.28 2.09 -9.65
CA CYS A 56 -1.89 1.35 -8.46
C CYS A 56 -1.77 -0.14 -8.76
N ILE A 57 -1.19 -0.91 -7.84
CA ILE A 57 -1.08 -2.37 -7.98
C ILE A 57 -1.41 -3.11 -6.68
N THR A 58 -1.90 -4.34 -6.83
CA THR A 58 -1.91 -5.36 -5.79
C THR A 58 -1.02 -6.52 -6.22
N VAL A 59 -0.11 -6.94 -5.33
CA VAL A 59 0.83 -8.05 -5.54
C VAL A 59 0.50 -9.18 -4.57
N SER A 60 0.36 -10.39 -5.10
CA SER A 60 0.07 -11.60 -4.32
C SER A 60 1.00 -12.74 -4.70
N TYR A 61 1.56 -13.44 -3.72
CA TYR A 61 2.35 -14.64 -3.94
C TYR A 61 1.44 -15.86 -4.18
N ASN A 62 1.76 -16.66 -5.20
CA ASN A 62 1.04 -17.87 -5.57
C ASN A 62 1.90 -19.11 -5.28
N PRO A 63 1.64 -19.84 -4.16
CA PRO A 63 2.43 -21.00 -3.74
C PRO A 63 2.01 -22.30 -4.44
N ASP A 64 1.79 -22.25 -5.77
CA ASP A 64 1.32 -23.41 -6.54
C ASP A 64 2.44 -24.45 -6.83
N GLY A 65 3.69 -24.05 -6.63
CA GLY A 65 4.89 -24.82 -6.96
C GLY A 65 5.49 -25.58 -5.78
N SER A 66 6.81 -25.75 -5.82
CA SER A 66 7.63 -26.30 -4.71
C SER A 66 8.73 -25.31 -4.32
N PHE A 67 9.39 -25.55 -3.19
CA PHE A 67 10.54 -24.77 -2.73
C PHE A 67 10.23 -23.28 -2.53
N GLN A 68 9.08 -22.97 -1.94
CA GLN A 68 8.67 -21.59 -1.70
C GLN A 68 9.68 -20.79 -0.85
N TYR A 69 10.37 -21.47 0.07
CA TYR A 69 11.26 -20.86 1.06
C TYR A 69 12.54 -20.24 0.49
N GLU A 70 12.88 -20.50 -0.77
CA GLU A 70 14.03 -19.89 -1.44
C GLU A 70 13.67 -18.71 -2.34
N THR A 71 12.38 -18.42 -2.47
CA THR A 71 11.86 -17.36 -3.33
C THR A 71 11.47 -16.13 -2.52
N SER A 72 11.79 -14.95 -3.05
CA SER A 72 11.38 -13.67 -2.46
C SER A 72 11.26 -12.59 -3.52
N TYR A 73 10.63 -11.47 -3.19
CA TYR A 73 10.41 -10.37 -4.11
C TYR A 73 10.47 -9.01 -3.43
N GLU A 74 10.74 -7.99 -4.23
CA GLU A 74 10.69 -6.59 -3.83
C GLU A 74 9.93 -5.78 -4.88
N VAL A 75 9.17 -4.79 -4.42
CA VAL A 75 8.45 -3.83 -5.24
C VAL A 75 9.00 -2.45 -4.93
N SER A 76 9.38 -1.72 -5.96
CA SER A 76 9.89 -0.35 -5.85
C SER A 76 9.18 0.61 -6.79
N ASP A 77 9.14 1.88 -6.43
CA ASP A 77 8.61 2.95 -7.28
C ASP A 77 9.56 3.31 -8.44
N SER A 78 9.13 4.26 -9.27
CA SER A 78 9.90 4.79 -10.40
C SER A 78 11.19 5.53 -9.99
N SER A 79 11.32 5.95 -8.73
CA SER A 79 12.53 6.56 -8.17
C SER A 79 13.50 5.51 -7.62
N GLY A 80 13.11 4.23 -7.62
CA GLY A 80 13.89 3.12 -7.06
C GLY A 80 13.76 2.95 -5.55
N VAL A 81 12.78 3.61 -4.91
CA VAL A 81 12.48 3.42 -3.49
C VAL A 81 11.71 2.11 -3.34
N VAL A 82 12.20 1.21 -2.47
CA VAL A 82 11.50 -0.04 -2.14
C VAL A 82 10.27 0.29 -1.30
N LEU A 83 9.09 -0.02 -1.84
CA LEU A 83 7.79 0.15 -1.20
C LEU A 83 7.41 -1.08 -0.37
N TYR A 84 7.79 -2.27 -0.85
CA TYR A 84 7.48 -3.53 -0.21
C TYR A 84 8.52 -4.61 -0.51
N SER A 85 8.79 -5.47 0.47
CA SER A 85 9.56 -6.70 0.30
C SER A 85 8.74 -7.86 0.87
N GLY A 86 8.66 -8.95 0.12
CA GLY A 86 7.83 -10.10 0.49
C GLY A 86 8.45 -11.44 0.11
N ASP A 87 7.83 -12.49 0.63
CA ASP A 87 8.16 -13.88 0.37
C ASP A 87 6.89 -14.74 0.32
N TYR A 88 7.04 -16.05 0.45
CA TYR A 88 5.93 -17.01 0.39
C TYR A 88 4.96 -16.98 1.58
N LEU A 89 5.30 -16.29 2.68
CA LEU A 89 4.43 -16.08 3.84
C LEU A 89 3.72 -14.73 3.80
N SER A 90 4.07 -13.87 2.85
CA SER A 90 3.43 -12.58 2.67
C SER A 90 1.95 -12.72 2.30
N THR A 91 1.11 -11.93 2.96
CA THR A 91 -0.24 -11.65 2.47
C THR A 91 -0.17 -10.72 1.26
N PRO A 92 -1.23 -10.66 0.43
CA PRO A 92 -1.29 -9.67 -0.66
C PRO A 92 -0.99 -8.26 -0.14
N TRP A 93 -0.16 -7.54 -0.88
CA TRP A 93 0.18 -6.14 -0.62
C TRP A 93 -0.38 -5.26 -1.72
N THR A 94 -0.95 -4.11 -1.34
CA THR A 94 -1.66 -3.21 -2.25
C THR A 94 -1.13 -1.80 -2.04
N ASP A 95 -0.76 -1.15 -3.15
CA ASP A 95 -0.43 0.28 -3.22
C ASP A 95 -1.49 1.03 -4.01
N CYS A 96 -2.74 0.71 -3.73
CA CYS A 96 -3.89 1.46 -4.20
C CYS A 96 -4.30 2.40 -3.08
N VAL A 97 -4.24 3.69 -3.35
CA VAL A 97 -5.07 4.66 -2.61
C VAL A 97 -6.52 4.32 -2.97
N THR A 98 -7.13 3.40 -2.23
CA THR A 98 -8.58 3.17 -2.27
C THR A 98 -9.23 4.30 -1.48
N GLY A 99 -9.24 5.48 -2.09
CA GLY A 99 -9.62 6.72 -1.43
C GLY A 99 -9.60 7.88 -2.42
N ASP A 100 -10.39 7.75 -3.49
CA ASP A 100 -11.23 8.87 -3.89
C ASP A 100 -12.61 8.61 -3.29
N ASP A 101 -12.65 8.56 -1.96
CA ASP A 101 -13.65 9.34 -1.27
C ASP A 101 -12.91 10.62 -0.89
N ASP A 102 -13.46 11.77 -1.26
CA ASP A 102 -13.19 13.02 -0.53
C ASP A 102 -13.11 12.70 0.97
N ASP A 103 -12.06 13.18 1.66
CA ASP A 103 -11.81 13.11 3.11
C ASP A 103 -10.89 11.97 3.62
N ASP A 104 -9.76 12.38 4.22
CA ASP A 104 -8.87 11.59 5.12
C ASP A 104 -7.78 10.66 4.53
N ASP A 105 -6.75 11.24 3.89
CA ASP A 105 -5.35 10.74 4.06
C ASP A 105 -4.33 11.88 3.95
N THR A 106 -4.48 12.90 4.80
CA THR A 106 -3.35 13.74 5.22
C THR A 106 -3.50 14.10 6.70
N GLY A 107 -3.19 13.13 7.57
CA GLY A 107 -2.84 13.41 8.95
C GLY A 107 -4.01 13.45 9.91
N GLU A 108 -4.42 12.26 10.35
CA GLU A 108 -4.94 12.02 11.70
C GLU A 108 -3.96 12.63 12.72
N THR A 109 -4.16 13.90 13.02
CA THR A 109 -3.42 14.67 14.03
C THR A 109 -4.30 14.70 15.26
N THR A 110 -3.91 13.95 16.29
CA THR A 110 -4.63 14.00 17.57
C THR A 110 -4.40 15.36 18.24
N TYR A 111 -5.45 16.16 18.38
CA TYR A 111 -5.40 17.42 19.13
C TYR A 111 -5.75 17.20 20.60
N THR A 112 -4.88 17.66 21.50
CA THR A 112 -5.18 17.71 22.94
C THR A 112 -5.65 19.10 23.31
N ILE A 113 -6.90 19.23 23.81
CA ILE A 113 -7.47 20.48 24.29
C ILE A 113 -7.43 20.49 25.81
N ASN A 114 -6.62 21.38 26.39
CA ASN A 114 -6.60 21.61 27.83
C ASN A 114 -7.48 22.80 28.19
N LEU A 115 -8.55 22.55 28.94
CA LEU A 115 -9.45 23.58 29.46
C LEU A 115 -9.11 23.86 30.93
N TYR A 116 -8.92 25.13 31.27
CA TYR A 116 -8.57 25.56 32.64
C TYR A 116 -9.67 26.45 33.22
N ASP A 117 -10.23 26.02 34.35
CA ASP A 117 -11.13 26.81 35.18
C ASP A 117 -10.42 27.12 36.51
N SER A 118 -10.12 28.40 36.73
CA SER A 118 -9.35 28.85 37.91
C SER A 118 -10.15 28.85 39.21
N TRP A 119 -11.48 28.78 39.12
CA TRP A 119 -12.39 28.91 40.25
C TRP A 119 -13.21 27.63 40.51
N GLY A 120 -13.27 26.73 39.54
CA GLY A 120 -13.90 25.41 39.67
C GLY A 120 -15.43 25.48 39.75
N ASP A 121 -16.02 26.62 39.41
CA ASP A 121 -17.47 26.87 39.36
C ASP A 121 -18.07 26.57 37.98
N GLY A 122 -17.24 26.12 37.03
CA GLY A 122 -17.60 25.91 35.64
C GLY A 122 -17.52 27.20 34.82
N TRP A 123 -17.90 27.10 33.55
CA TRP A 123 -17.69 28.18 32.58
C TRP A 123 -18.79 29.26 32.54
N ASN A 124 -19.66 29.30 33.56
CA ASN A 124 -20.76 30.27 33.68
C ASN A 124 -21.64 30.40 32.42
N GLY A 125 -21.83 29.30 31.70
CA GLY A 125 -22.61 29.23 30.46
C GLY A 125 -21.81 29.37 29.16
N ASN A 126 -20.49 29.57 29.22
CA ASN A 126 -19.62 29.55 28.04
C ASN A 126 -19.30 28.11 27.60
N SER A 127 -19.14 27.90 26.30
CA SER A 127 -18.75 26.62 25.69
C SER A 127 -17.63 26.80 24.65
N LEU A 128 -16.91 25.71 24.38
CA LEU A 128 -16.01 25.59 23.23
C LEU A 128 -16.72 24.74 22.16
N SER A 129 -16.76 25.23 20.92
CA SER A 129 -17.12 24.44 19.75
C SER A 129 -15.87 24.29 18.89
N VAL A 130 -15.58 23.05 18.48
CA VAL A 130 -14.49 22.72 17.57
C VAL A 130 -15.13 22.39 16.24
N VAL A 131 -14.66 23.00 15.16
CA VAL A 131 -15.14 22.73 13.81
C VAL A 131 -14.01 22.25 12.93
N ASP A 132 -14.32 21.39 11.97
CA ASP A 132 -13.38 20.98 10.93
C ASP A 132 -13.15 22.11 9.89
N GLY A 133 -12.32 21.83 8.88
CA GLY A 133 -12.01 22.77 7.79
C GLY A 133 -13.23 23.16 6.94
N ASP A 134 -14.30 22.38 7.01
CA ASP A 134 -15.55 22.56 6.27
C ASP A 134 -16.66 23.17 7.12
N GLY A 135 -16.40 23.39 8.42
CA GLY A 135 -17.30 24.05 9.36
C GLY A 135 -18.28 23.12 10.06
N ASN A 136 -18.10 21.81 10.00
CA ASN A 136 -18.90 20.86 10.78
C ASN A 136 -18.37 20.79 12.22
N GLU A 137 -19.28 20.68 13.19
CA GLU A 137 -18.88 20.55 14.59
C GLU A 137 -18.30 19.15 14.87
N LEU A 138 -17.05 19.12 15.33
CA LEU A 138 -16.37 17.93 15.82
C LEU A 138 -16.68 17.77 17.32
N GLY A 139 -17.75 17.02 17.63
CA GLY A 139 -18.29 16.87 18.99
C GLY A 139 -18.92 15.51 19.24
#